data_AF-A0A7X7EW38-F1
#
_entry.id   AF-A0A7X7EW38-F1
#
_cell.length_a   1.000
_cell.length_b   1.000
_cell.length_c   1.000
_cell.angle_alpha   90.00
_cell.angle_beta   90.00
_cell.angle_gamma   90.00
#
_symmetry.space_group_name_H-M   'P 1'
#
loop_
_entity.id
_entity.type
_entity.pdbx_description
1 polymer ?
#
loop_
_entity_poly.entity_id
_entity_poly.type
_entity_poly.pdbx_seq_one_letter_code
_entity_poly.pdbx_strand_id
1 'polypeptide(L)' 'MNTDNTRAQMRKGILEYCILAVLSRNSCYAVDIINELK' A
#
# COMPACT_ATOMS: atom_id res chain seq x y z
N MET A 1 2.61 -24.46 1.45
CA MET A 1 2.47 -22.98 1.41
C MET A 1 0.99 -22.69 1.20
N ASN A 2 0.32 -22.12 2.21
CA ASN A 2 -1.14 -21.96 2.18
C ASN A 2 -1.52 -20.85 1.19
N THR A 3 -2.36 -21.16 0.21
CA THR A 3 -2.80 -20.24 -0.86
C THR A 3 -3.51 -19.01 -0.33
N ASP A 4 -4.24 -19.12 0.80
CA ASP A 4 -4.84 -17.99 1.51
C ASP A 4 -3.79 -17.02 2.07
N ASN A 5 -2.69 -17.55 2.61
CA ASN A 5 -1.59 -16.72 3.11
C ASN A 5 -0.91 -15.99 1.95
N THR A 6 -0.71 -16.66 0.81
CA THR A 6 -0.19 -16.01 -0.40
C THR A 6 -1.10 -14.89 -0.88
N ARG A 7 -2.42 -15.10 -0.89
CA ARG A 7 -3.39 -14.05 -1.26
C ARG A 7 -3.34 -12.85 -0.31
N ALA A 8 -3.22 -13.10 1.00
CA ALA A 8 -3.08 -12.05 2.00
C ALA A 8 -1.77 -11.25 1.80
N GLN A 9 -0.66 -11.92 1.49
CA GLN A 9 0.63 -11.25 1.21
C GLN A 9 0.58 -10.40 -0.05
N MET A 10 -0.06 -10.88 -1.12
CA MET A 10 -0.20 -10.11 -2.36
C MET A 10 -0.99 -8.82 -2.15
N ARG A 11 -2.06 -8.86 -1.34
CA ARG A 11 -2.84 -7.66 -0.98
C ARG A 11 -2.00 -6.65 -0.19
N LYS A 12 -1.16 -7.13 0.73
CA LYS A 12 -0.21 -6.27 1.46
C LYS A 12 0.81 -5.63 0.53
N GLY A 13 1.40 -6.41 -0.37
CA GLY A 13 2.39 -5.90 -1.33
C GLY A 13 1.83 -4.83 -2.26
N ILE A 14 0.57 -4.98 -2.72
CA ILE A 14 -0.10 -3.94 -3.51
C ILE A 14 -0.28 -2.66 -2.70
N LEU A 15 -0.71 -2.77 -1.43
CA LEU A 15 -0.87 -1.60 -0.57
C LEU A 15 0.47 -0.88 -0.31
N GLU A 16 1.54 -1.62 -0.06
CA GLU A 16 2.89 -1.07 0.09
C GLU A 16 3.35 -0.35 -1.18
N TYR A 17 3.11 -0.95 -2.35
CA TYR A 17 3.40 -0.31 -3.63
C TYR A 17 2.62 0.99 -3.81
N CYS A 18 1.32 1.01 -3.50
CA CYS A 18 0.50 2.23 -3.57
C CYS A 18 1.03 3.33 -2.64
N ILE A 19 1.45 2.99 -1.42
CA ILE A 19 2.06 3.95 -0.48
C ILE A 19 3.36 4.52 -1.04
N LEU A 20 4.24 3.65 -1.58
CA LEU A 20 5.49 4.08 -2.22
C LEU A 20 5.25 4.96 -3.45
N ALA A 21 4.22 4.65 -4.25
CA ALA A 21 3.85 5.45 -5.41
C ALA A 21 3.40 6.86 -5.00
N VAL A 22 2.62 7.00 -3.94
CA VAL A 22 2.23 8.31 -3.38
C VAL A 22 3.46 9.07 -2.88
N LEU A 23 4.30 8.43 -2.07
CA LEU A 23 5.52 9.02 -1.53
C LEU A 23 6.55 9.39 -2.61
N SER A 24 6.54 8.72 -3.77
CA SER A 24 7.42 9.03 -4.90
C SER A 24 7.16 10.42 -5.50
N ARG A 25 5.94 10.95 -5.33
CA ARG A 25 5.54 12.27 -5.84
C ARG A 25 5.94 13.37 -4.87
N ASN A 26 5.61 13.21 -3.59
CA ASN A 26 5.93 14.14 -2.52
C ASN A 26 5.95 13.43 -1.15
N SER A 27 6.77 13.92 -0.23
CA SER A 27 6.69 13.53 1.18
C SER A 27 5.37 14.03 1.78
N CYS A 28 4.59 13.13 2.34
CA CYS A 28 3.27 13.42 2.90
C CYS A 28 3.04 12.61 4.18
N TYR A 29 2.13 13.08 5.04
CA TYR A 29 1.81 12.37 6.27
C TYR A 29 0.88 11.18 5.99
N ALA A 30 0.83 10.22 6.92
CA ALA A 30 -0.04 9.05 6.79
C ALA A 30 -1.50 9.40 6.54
N VAL A 31 -2.01 10.49 7.14
CA VAL A 31 -3.38 10.97 6.91
C VAL A 31 -3.61 11.41 5.48
N ASP A 32 -2.61 12.03 4.85
CA ASP A 32 -2.67 12.48 3.46
C ASP A 32 -2.68 11.28 2.52
N ILE A 33 -1.83 10.28 2.79
CA ILE A 33 -1.77 9.02 2.03
C ILE A 33 -3.12 8.29 2.13
N ILE A 34 -3.72 8.23 3.33
CA ILE A 34 -5.04 7.61 3.52
C ILE A 34 -6.13 8.36 2.74
N ASN A 35 -6.05 9.69 2.67
CA ASN A 35 -6.99 10.51 1.90
C ASN A 35 -6.80 10.34 0.39
N GLU A 36 -5.57 10.13 -0.10
CA GLU A 36 -5.27 9.90 -1.52
C GLU A 36 -5.64 8.48 -1.98
N LEU A 37 -5.60 7.50 -1.07
CA LEU A 37 -5.99 6.10 -1.35
C LEU A 37 -7.49 5.82 -1.14
N LYS A 38 -8.25 6.78 -0.59
CA LYS A 38 -9.69 6.68 -0.34
C LYS A 38 -10.49 6.94 -1.60
#